data_AF-A0A959VI60-F1
#
_entry.id   AF-A0A959VI60-F1
#
_cell.length_a   1.000
_cell.length_b   1.000
_cell.length_c   1.000
_cell.angle_alpha   90.00
_cell.angle_beta   90.00
_cell.angle_gamma   90.00
#
_symmetry.space_group_name_H-M   'P 1'
#
loop_
_entity.id
_entity.type
_entity.pdbx_description
1 polymer ?
#
loop_
_entity_poly.entity_id
_entity_poly.type
_entity_poly.pdbx_seq_one_letter_code
_entity_poly.pdbx_strand_id
1 'polypeptide(L)'
;MAAIGWYVGLVHYPAFRLISREHWRTFHSMHSTFTGVLVLIPMLAQVALTFLVAQQTSLPFPAKAVLVVLMIFSVGWTFLISGPLHQKMADQDEKAINLLIWTNTPRAVAWTLQALFCGILLNAVQTLPG
;
A
#
# COMPACT_ATOMS: atom_id res chain seq x y z
N MET A 1 0.57 -1.61 -6.31
CA MET A 1 0.29 -1.74 -4.86
C MET A 1 -1.12 -2.22 -4.53
N ALA A 2 -2.16 -1.64 -5.14
CA ALA A 2 -3.56 -1.94 -4.83
C ALA A 2 -3.89 -3.44 -4.73
N ALA A 3 -3.57 -4.22 -5.78
CA ALA A 3 -3.84 -5.66 -5.81
C ALA A 3 -3.17 -6.43 -4.65
N ILE A 4 -1.93 -6.08 -4.31
CA ILE A 4 -1.21 -6.67 -3.17
C ILE A 4 -1.94 -6.32 -1.87
N GLY A 5 -2.34 -5.07 -1.68
CA GLY A 5 -3.11 -4.63 -0.51
C GLY A 5 -4.40 -5.43 -0.32
N TRP A 6 -5.16 -5.63 -1.39
CA TRP A 6 -6.39 -6.44 -1.34
C TRP A 6 -6.10 -7.91 -1.05
N TYR A 7 -5.15 -8.52 -1.75
CA TYR A 7 -4.76 -9.91 -1.51
C TYR A 7 -4.32 -10.13 -0.06
N VAL A 8 -3.45 -9.26 0.48
CA VAL A 8 -2.96 -9.44 1.84
C VAL A 8 -4.07 -9.25 2.88
N GLY A 9 -4.98 -8.30 2.68
CA GLY A 9 -6.07 -8.05 3.62
C GLY A 9 -7.13 -9.15 3.62
N LEU A 10 -7.50 -9.64 2.44
CA LEU A 10 -8.59 -10.60 2.27
C LEU A 10 -8.18 -12.04 2.52
N VAL A 11 -6.92 -12.40 2.19
CA VAL A 11 -6.46 -13.79 2.19
C VAL A 11 -5.28 -13.97 3.12
N HIS A 12 -4.18 -13.24 2.89
CA HIS A 12 -2.90 -13.55 3.54
C HIS A 12 -2.91 -13.29 5.06
N TYR A 13 -3.39 -12.13 5.51
CA TYR A 13 -3.43 -11.77 6.92
C TYR A 13 -4.46 -12.61 7.71
N PRO A 14 -5.68 -12.89 7.20
CA PRO A 14 -6.57 -13.85 7.85
C PRO A 14 -5.95 -15.25 8.01
N ALA A 15 -5.16 -15.70 7.03
CA ALA A 15 -4.50 -17.01 7.09
C ALA A 15 -3.46 -17.11 8.22
N PHE A 16 -3.01 -16.00 8.83
CA PHE A 16 -2.10 -16.02 9.98
C PHE A 16 -2.68 -16.76 11.17
N ARG A 17 -4.01 -16.77 11.31
CA ARG A 17 -4.72 -17.48 12.37
C ARG A 17 -4.66 -19.01 12.22
N LEU A 18 -4.26 -19.50 11.04
CA LEU A 18 -4.14 -20.93 10.76
C LEU A 18 -2.74 -21.47 11.04
N ILE A 19 -1.77 -20.59 11.34
CA ILE A 19 -0.38 -20.96 11.62
C ILE A 19 -0.25 -21.29 13.10
N SER A 20 0.31 -22.47 13.41
CA SER A 20 0.56 -22.84 14.81
C SER A 20 1.67 -22.00 15.43
N ARG A 21 1.63 -21.84 16.76
CA ARG A 21 2.67 -21.09 17.52
C ARG A 21 4.08 -21.62 17.28
N GLU A 22 4.22 -22.93 17.10
CA GLU A 22 5.50 -23.60 16.79
C GLU A 22 6.13 -23.08 15.49
N HIS A 23 5.32 -22.92 14.44
CA HIS A 23 5.81 -22.49 13.13
C HIS A 23 5.82 -20.96 12.96
N TRP A 24 5.25 -20.22 13.91
CA TRP A 24 5.01 -18.79 13.78
C TRP A 24 6.29 -17.99 13.51
N ARG A 25 7.36 -18.20 14.28
CA ARG A 25 8.60 -17.42 14.13
C ARG A 25 9.22 -17.59 12.76
N THR A 26 9.32 -18.83 12.29
CA THR A 26 9.86 -19.15 10.95
C THR A 26 8.99 -18.55 9.86
N PHE A 27 7.67 -18.74 9.94
CA PHE A 27 6.71 -18.15 9.01
C PHE A 27 6.78 -16.62 8.99
N HIS A 28 6.77 -15.98 10.15
CA HIS A 28 6.75 -14.52 10.28
C HIS A 28 8.04 -13.88 9.76
N SER A 29 9.20 -14.50 9.99
CA SER A 29 10.49 -14.04 9.46
C SER A 29 10.52 -14.08 7.93
N MET A 30 10.09 -15.22 7.35
CA MET A 30 9.96 -15.38 5.90
C MET A 30 8.96 -14.38 5.33
N HIS A 31 7.76 -14.31 5.92
CA HIS A 31 6.70 -13.38 5.54
C HIS A 31 7.19 -11.94 5.53
N SER A 32 7.82 -11.49 6.61
CA SER A 32 8.28 -10.10 6.77
C SER A 32 9.30 -9.72 5.68
N THR A 33 10.24 -10.62 5.40
CA THR A 33 11.28 -10.40 4.37
C THR A 33 10.68 -10.29 2.98
N PHE A 34 9.94 -11.31 2.54
CA PHE A 34 9.43 -11.36 1.17
C PHE A 34 8.29 -10.37 0.93
N THR A 35 7.43 -10.15 1.94
CA THR A 35 6.37 -9.14 1.84
C THR A 35 6.96 -7.74 1.81
N GLY A 36 8.02 -7.48 2.57
CA GLY A 36 8.77 -6.22 2.49
C GLY A 36 9.19 -5.91 1.07
N VAL A 37 9.80 -6.87 0.37
CA VAL A 37 10.22 -6.72 -1.04
C VAL A 37 9.01 -6.55 -1.97
N LEU A 38 8.00 -7.42 -1.85
CA LEU A 38 6.79 -7.40 -2.69
C LEU A 38 5.98 -6.11 -2.52
N VAL A 39 6.04 -5.47 -1.36
CA VAL A 39 5.37 -4.19 -1.11
C VAL A 39 6.26 -3.04 -1.56
N LEU A 40 7.55 -3.04 -1.23
CA LEU A 40 8.45 -1.90 -1.49
C LEU A 40 8.63 -1.62 -2.99
N ILE A 41 8.83 -2.65 -3.81
CA ILE A 41 9.09 -2.45 -5.26
C ILE A 41 7.88 -1.80 -5.96
N PRO A 42 6.65 -2.34 -5.87
CA PRO A 42 5.49 -1.71 -6.49
C PRO A 42 5.12 -0.38 -5.83
N MET A 43 5.49 -0.16 -4.56
CA MET A 43 5.32 1.13 -3.89
C MET A 43 6.15 2.20 -4.57
N LEU A 44 7.45 1.95 -4.72
CA LEU A 44 8.39 2.88 -5.34
C LEU A 44 8.02 3.15 -6.79
N ALA A 45 7.59 2.12 -7.54
CA ALA A 45 7.11 2.30 -8.91
C ALA A 45 5.88 3.23 -8.96
N GLN A 46 4.91 3.03 -8.08
CA GLN A 46 3.72 3.86 -8.04
C GLN A 46 4.03 5.29 -7.55
N VAL A 47 4.98 5.45 -6.62
CA VAL A 47 5.55 6.75 -6.20
C VAL A 47 6.17 7.50 -7.37
N ALA A 48 7.05 6.84 -8.11
CA ALA A 48 7.72 7.43 -9.27
C ALA A 48 6.72 7.85 -10.35
N LEU A 49 5.75 6.98 -10.69
CA LEU A 49 4.72 7.30 -11.67
C LEU A 49 3.88 8.51 -11.26
N THR A 50 3.42 8.55 -10.01
CA THR A 50 2.70 9.71 -9.49
C THR A 50 3.52 10.99 -9.57
N PHE A 51 4.81 10.94 -9.24
CA PHE A 51 5.69 12.10 -9.36
C PHE A 51 5.78 12.58 -10.82
N LEU A 52 5.99 11.67 -11.78
CA LEU A 52 6.05 12.00 -13.21
C LEU A 52 4.76 12.65 -13.73
N VAL A 53 3.60 12.18 -13.26
CA VAL A 53 2.30 12.78 -13.60
C VAL A 53 2.14 14.17 -12.97
N ALA A 54 2.54 14.33 -11.71
CA ALA A 54 2.44 15.63 -11.03
C ALA A 54 3.32 16.73 -11.69
N GLN A 55 4.39 16.35 -12.39
CA GLN A 55 5.24 17.29 -13.14
C GLN A 55 4.61 17.82 -14.43
N GLN A 56 3.52 17.22 -14.93
CA GLN A 56 2.88 17.64 -16.18
C GLN A 56 2.31 19.06 -16.03
N THR A 57 2.83 20.02 -16.81
CA THR A 57 2.46 21.45 -16.70
C THR A 57 1.01 21.72 -17.08
N SER A 58 0.46 20.92 -17.99
CA SER A 58 -0.92 20.99 -18.45
C SER A 58 -1.97 20.62 -17.40
N LEU A 59 -1.59 19.94 -16.32
CA LEU A 59 -2.51 19.58 -15.25
C LEU A 59 -2.76 20.76 -14.29
N PRO A 60 -4.02 20.99 -13.88
CA PRO A 60 -4.35 22.05 -12.93
C PRO A 60 -3.79 21.73 -11.54
N PHE A 61 -3.38 22.77 -10.81
CA PHE A 61 -2.78 22.63 -9.48
C PHE A 61 -3.61 21.79 -8.48
N PRO A 62 -4.95 21.95 -8.37
CA PRO A 62 -5.75 21.13 -7.46
C PRO A 62 -5.64 19.63 -7.74
N ALA A 63 -5.57 19.21 -9.00
CA ALA A 63 -5.42 17.80 -9.36
C ALA A 63 -4.06 17.24 -8.90
N LYS A 64 -2.98 18.01 -9.08
CA LYS A 64 -1.65 17.67 -8.58
C LYS A 64 -1.65 17.53 -7.05
N ALA A 65 -2.28 18.49 -6.36
CA ALA A 65 -2.37 18.48 -4.91
C ALA A 65 -3.09 17.24 -4.37
N VAL A 66 -4.25 16.88 -4.94
CA VAL A 66 -4.98 15.66 -4.57
C VAL A 66 -4.12 14.41 -4.78
N LEU A 67 -3.43 14.32 -5.92
CA LEU A 67 -2.58 13.17 -6.22
C LEU A 67 -1.43 13.02 -5.21
N VAL A 68 -0.79 14.13 -4.82
CA VAL A 68 0.29 14.14 -3.81
C VAL A 68 -0.25 13.80 -2.42
N VAL A 69 -1.41 14.32 -2.03
CA VAL A 69 -2.05 13.98 -0.74
C VAL A 69 -2.36 12.48 -0.65
N LEU A 70 -2.93 11.90 -1.71
CA LEU A 70 -3.18 10.46 -1.79
C LEU A 70 -1.89 9.64 -1.68
N MET A 71 -0.81 10.12 -2.30
CA MET A 71 0.51 9.50 -2.18
C MET A 71 1.01 9.50 -0.73
N ILE A 72 1.07 10.68 -0.11
CA ILE A 72 1.57 10.85 1.25
C ILE A 72 0.77 9.99 2.22
N PHE A 73 -0.57 9.98 2.06
CA PHE A 73 -1.44 9.14 2.86
C PHE A 73 -1.13 7.64 2.67
N SER A 74 -1.03 7.17 1.43
CA SER A 74 -0.80 5.75 1.12
C SER A 74 0.57 5.24 1.60
N VAL A 75 1.62 6.04 1.42
CA VAL A 75 2.99 5.75 1.88
C VAL A 75 3.08 5.88 3.39
N GLY A 76 2.59 6.98 3.96
CA GLY A 76 2.58 7.25 5.40
C GLY A 76 1.86 6.15 6.17
N TRP A 77 0.70 5.69 5.69
CA TRP A 77 -0.02 4.58 6.32
C TRP A 77 0.82 3.30 6.36
N THR A 78 1.55 3.00 5.28
CA THR A 78 2.38 1.79 5.19
C THR A 78 3.49 1.81 6.24
N PHE A 79 4.21 2.92 6.38
CA PHE A 79 5.35 3.03 7.30
C PHE A 79 4.95 3.30 8.75
N LEU A 80 3.92 4.12 8.98
CA LEU A 80 3.54 4.58 10.33
C LEU A 80 2.55 3.65 11.03
N ILE A 81 1.78 2.86 10.27
CA ILE A 81 0.75 1.97 10.84
C ILE A 81 1.12 0.51 10.57
N SER A 82 1.29 0.13 9.30
CA SER A 82 1.51 -1.29 8.95
C SER A 82 2.86 -1.81 9.44
N GLY A 83 3.95 -1.03 9.31
CA GLY A 83 5.29 -1.40 9.80
C GLY A 83 5.33 -1.72 11.31
N PRO A 84 4.90 -0.80 12.19
CA PRO A 84 4.86 -1.05 13.63
C PRO A 84 3.95 -2.21 14.03
N LEU A 85 2.84 -2.43 13.32
CA LEU A 85 1.98 -3.59 13.58
C LEU A 85 2.72 -4.90 13.28
N HIS A 86 3.43 -5.00 12.15
CA HIS A 86 4.27 -6.17 11.81
C HIS A 86 5.33 -6.47 12.88
N GLN A 87 5.93 -5.45 13.49
CA GLN A 87 6.88 -5.67 14.59
C GLN A 87 6.21 -6.28 15.84
N LYS A 88 4.99 -5.81 16.17
CA LYS A 88 4.21 -6.35 17.30
C LYS A 88 3.74 -7.79 17.10
N MET A 89 3.73 -8.27 15.86
CA MET A 89 3.33 -9.63 15.51
C MET A 89 4.41 -10.68 15.76
N ALA A 90 5.61 -10.31 16.22
CA ALA A 90 6.69 -11.28 16.50
C ALA A 90 6.26 -12.45 17.41
N ASP A 91 5.32 -12.22 18.34
CA ASP A 91 4.83 -13.21 19.31
C ASP A 91 3.41 -13.73 19.01
N GLN A 92 2.94 -13.58 17.76
CA GLN A 92 1.60 -13.98 17.33
C GLN A 92 0.47 -13.29 18.13
N ASP A 93 0.63 -11.99 18.41
CA ASP A 93 -0.39 -11.19 19.08
C ASP A 93 -1.65 -11.07 18.20
N GLU A 94 -2.74 -11.73 18.62
CA GLU A 94 -4.02 -11.71 17.91
C GLU A 94 -4.60 -10.30 17.77
N LYS A 95 -4.39 -9.41 18.76
CA LYS A 95 -4.87 -8.02 18.66
C LYS A 95 -4.11 -7.28 17.56
N ALA A 96 -2.80 -7.51 17.46
CA ALA A 96 -1.99 -6.95 16.39
C ALA A 96 -2.41 -7.47 15.00
N ILE A 97 -2.69 -8.78 14.88
CA ILE A 97 -3.21 -9.39 13.63
C ILE A 97 -4.55 -8.76 13.23
N ASN A 98 -5.48 -8.61 14.18
CA ASN A 98 -6.78 -8.00 13.93
C ASN A 98 -6.63 -6.55 13.46
N LEU A 99 -5.81 -5.76 14.17
CA LEU A 99 -5.52 -4.38 13.77
C LEU A 99 -4.89 -4.32 12.38
N LEU A 100 -4.01 -5.25 12.03
CA LEU A 100 -3.41 -5.30 10.69
C LEU A 100 -4.47 -5.53 9.61
N ILE A 101 -5.38 -6.47 9.81
CA ILE A 101 -6.48 -6.74 8.86
C ILE A 101 -7.35 -5.49 8.70
N TRP A 102 -7.81 -4.91 9.80
CA TRP A 102 -8.70 -3.74 9.80
C TRP A 102 -8.05 -2.50 9.19
N THR A 103 -6.80 -2.24 9.53
CA THR A 103 -6.07 -1.06 9.02
C THR A 103 -5.54 -1.27 7.60
N ASN A 104 -5.53 -2.50 7.07
CA ASN A 104 -5.08 -2.74 5.71
C ASN A 104 -6.12 -2.30 4.66
N THR A 105 -7.42 -2.49 4.90
CA THR A 105 -8.48 -2.10 3.95
C THR A 105 -8.42 -0.61 3.56
N PRO A 106 -8.41 0.36 4.48
CA PRO A 106 -8.31 1.78 4.11
C PRO A 106 -7.01 2.08 3.34
N ARG A 107 -5.90 1.42 3.67
CA ARG A 107 -4.64 1.51 2.90
C ARG A 107 -4.80 0.97 1.48
N ALA A 108 -5.43 -0.18 1.29
CA ALA A 108 -5.66 -0.76 -0.03
C ALA A 108 -6.57 0.14 -0.88
N VAL A 109 -7.61 0.73 -0.27
CA VAL A 109 -8.47 1.73 -0.92
C VAL A 109 -7.66 2.96 -1.35
N ALA A 110 -6.82 3.53 -0.47
CA ALA A 110 -5.99 4.68 -0.80
C ALA A 110 -5.05 4.39 -1.98
N TRP A 111 -4.34 3.25 -1.96
CA TRP A 111 -3.48 2.81 -3.07
C TRP A 111 -4.28 2.60 -4.38
N THR A 112 -5.53 2.16 -4.28
CA THR A 112 -6.44 1.98 -5.43
C THR A 112 -6.86 3.33 -6.02
N LEU A 113 -7.37 4.23 -5.18
CA LEU A 113 -7.81 5.56 -5.60
C LEU A 113 -6.65 6.36 -6.22
N GLN A 114 -5.48 6.28 -5.61
CA GLN A 114 -4.28 6.92 -6.15
C GLN A 114 -3.90 6.36 -7.52
N ALA A 115 -3.95 5.04 -7.72
CA ALA A 115 -3.64 4.42 -9.01
C ALA A 115 -4.65 4.84 -10.09
N LEU A 116 -5.95 4.79 -9.78
CA LEU A 116 -7.01 5.18 -10.70
C LEU A 116 -6.92 6.66 -11.07
N PHE A 117 -6.73 7.52 -10.07
CA PHE A 117 -6.61 8.96 -10.30
C PHE A 117 -5.37 9.31 -11.12
N CYS A 118 -4.24 8.67 -10.84
CA CYS A 118 -3.03 8.77 -11.66
C CYS A 118 -3.30 8.39 -13.13
N GLY A 119 -4.01 7.28 -13.36
CA GLY A 119 -4.39 6.83 -14.71
C GLY A 119 -5.33 7.79 -15.43
N ILE A 120 -6.32 8.35 -14.73
CA ILE A 120 -7.22 9.38 -15.28
C ILE A 120 -6.44 10.61 -15.73
N LEU A 121 -5.51 11.09 -14.88
CA LEU A 121 -4.70 12.27 -15.21
C LEU A 121 -3.73 12.00 -16.36
N LEU A 122 -3.13 10.80 -16.44
CA LEU A 122 -2.30 10.38 -17.58
C LEU A 122 -3.08 10.42 -18.90
N ASN A 123 -4.30 9.89 -18.91
CA ASN A 123 -5.18 9.93 -20.08
C ASN A 123 -5.50 11.39 -20.47
N ALA A 124 -5.88 12.22 -19.49
CA ALA A 124 -6.21 13.62 -19.73
C ALA A 124 -5.05 14.39 -20.39
N VAL A 125 -3.81 14.17 -19.93
CA VAL A 125 -2.61 14.80 -20.52
C VAL A 125 -2.42 14.42 -21.99
N GLN A 126 -2.69 13.17 -22.37
CA GLN A 126 -2.56 12.71 -23.75
C GLN A 126 -3.61 13.28 -24.70
N THR A 127 -4.77 13.70 -24.16
CA THR A 127 -5.88 14.24 -24.96
C THR A 127 -5.85 15.75 -25.15
N LEU A 128 -4.96 16.47 -24.45
CA LEU A 128 -4.81 17.92 -24.61
C LEU A 128 -3.97 18.23 -25.86
N PRO A 129 -4.40 19.14 -26.75
CA PRO A 129 -3.56 19.61 -27.85
C PRO A 129 -2.32 20.31 -27.28
N GLY A 130 -1.14 19.92 -27.80
CA GLY A 130 0.16 20.45 -27.40
C GLY A 130 0.43 21.88 -27.85
#